data_AF-A0AB34AEG4-F1
#
_entry.id   AF-A0AB34AEG4-F1
#
_cell.length_a   1.000
_cell.length_b   1.000
_cell.length_c   1.000
_cell.angle_alpha   90.00
_cell.angle_beta   90.00
_cell.angle_gamma   90.00
#
_symmetry.space_group_name_H-M   'P 1'
#
loop_
_entity.id
_entity.type
_entity.pdbx_description
1 polymer ?
#
loop_
_entity_poly.entity_id
_entity_poly.type
_entity_poly.pdbx_seq_one_letter_code
_entity_poly.pdbx_strand_id
1 'polypeptide(L)'
;MLSLGIVSGGKAPFLMILVLFIIYGIFNTAMGSHQWIYPYELFPTYVRGTGGGFTTTVSRLASALSIFFFPMILENYGLSVTMYISSALLFIGFILSIYMAPETKGKNLEEAGAI
;
A
#
# COMPACT_ATOMS: atom_id res chain seq x y z
N MET A 1 9.32 -3.38 5.86
CA MET A 1 9.17 -2.89 7.25
C MET A 1 9.82 -3.79 8.28
N LEU A 2 9.78 -5.13 8.15
CA LEU A 2 10.42 -6.06 9.09
C LEU A 2 11.94 -5.85 9.25
N SER A 3 12.64 -5.53 8.16
CA SER A 3 14.09 -5.27 8.14
C SER A 3 14.52 -3.98 8.85
N LEU A 4 13.72 -2.91 8.75
CA LEU A 4 13.98 -1.63 9.44
C LEU A 4 13.74 -1.74 10.95
N GLY A 5 12.77 -2.54 11.39
CA GLY A 5 12.49 -2.78 12.80
C GLY A 5 13.60 -3.57 13.51
N ILE A 6 14.20 -4.56 12.84
CA ILE A 6 15.32 -5.35 13.38
C ILE A 6 16.60 -4.51 13.47
N VAL A 7 16.84 -3.60 12.52
CA VAL A 7 18.03 -2.73 12.49
C VAL A 7 17.94 -1.55 13.45
N SER A 8 16.72 -1.05 13.75
CA SER A 8 16.54 0.07 14.68
C SER A 8 16.76 -0.29 16.15
N GLY A 9 16.72 -1.59 16.51
CA GLY A 9 16.87 -2.06 17.89
C GLY A 9 18.31 -2.17 18.40
N GLY A 10 19.33 -2.04 17.54
CA GLY A 10 20.73 -2.21 17.95
C GLY A 10 21.71 -1.42 17.09
N LYS A 11 22.29 -0.36 17.68
CA LYS A 11 23.51 0.37 17.25
C LYS A 11 23.91 0.27 15.76
N ALA A 12 22.97 0.53 14.85
CA ALA A 12 23.26 0.60 13.43
C ALA A 12 23.90 1.97 13.10
N PRO A 13 24.98 2.04 12.31
CA PRO A 13 25.57 3.31 11.92
C PRO A 13 24.54 4.15 11.14
N PHE A 14 24.44 5.43 11.47
CA PHE A 14 23.48 6.39 10.87
C PHE A 14 23.42 6.31 9.34
N LEU A 15 24.58 6.09 8.72
CA LEU A 15 24.75 5.92 7.28
C LEU A 15 23.98 4.72 6.71
N MET A 16 23.87 3.61 7.44
CA MET A 16 23.13 2.43 7.02
C MET A 16 21.61 2.65 7.07
N ILE A 17 21.13 3.33 8.12
CA ILE A 17 19.71 3.72 8.22
C ILE A 17 19.35 4.65 7.07
N LEU A 18 20.21 5.62 6.77
CA LEU A 18 20.00 6.61 5.71
C LEU A 18 19.94 5.95 4.32
N VAL A 19 20.86 5.02 4.02
CA VAL A 19 20.85 4.25 2.77
C VAL A 19 19.59 3.40 2.64
N LEU A 20 19.18 2.70 3.71
CA LEU A 20 17.94 1.92 3.72
C LEU A 20 16.70 2.79 3.50
N PHE A 21 16.70 4.02 4.02
CA PHE A 21 15.62 4.98 3.84
C PHE A 21 15.54 5.49 2.40
N ILE A 22 16.68 5.78 1.77
CA ILE A 22 16.75 6.19 0.36
C ILE A 22 16.24 5.07 -0.55
N ILE A 23 16.73 3.84 -0.34
CA ILE A 23 16.28 2.67 -1.11
C ILE A 23 14.77 2.50 -0.94
N TYR A 24 14.27 2.56 0.29
CA TYR A 24 12.83 2.49 0.55
C TYR A 24 12.04 3.59 -0.18
N GLY A 25 12.52 4.84 -0.17
CA GLY A 25 11.87 5.96 -0.87
C GLY A 25 11.79 5.79 -2.39
N ILE A 26 12.85 5.26 -3.01
CA ILE A 26 12.87 4.95 -4.45
C ILE A 26 11.85 3.87 -4.79
N PHE A 27 11.85 2.76 -4.03
CA PHE A 27 10.90 1.67 -4.23
C PHE A 27 9.44 2.12 -4.01
N ASN A 28 9.19 2.92 -2.98
CA ASN A 28 7.85 3.44 -2.71
C ASN A 28 7.33 4.33 -3.84
N THR A 29 8.20 5.19 -4.40
CA THR A 29 7.85 6.07 -5.51
C THR A 29 7.57 5.28 -6.80
N ALA A 30 8.39 4.27 -7.11
CA ALA A 30 8.22 3.42 -8.28
C ALA A 30 6.96 2.55 -8.22
N MET A 31 6.61 2.01 -7.05
CA MET A 31 5.36 1.27 -6.87
C MET A 31 4.14 2.20 -6.91
N GLY A 32 4.29 3.42 -6.37
CA GLY A 32 3.24 4.43 -6.38
C GLY A 32 2.76 4.77 -7.78
N SER A 33 3.67 4.95 -8.75
CA SER A 33 3.28 5.29 -10.13
C SER A 33 2.46 4.19 -10.81
N HIS A 34 2.78 2.92 -10.57
CA HIS A 34 2.04 1.78 -11.14
C HIS A 34 0.61 1.70 -10.61
N GLN A 35 0.40 2.04 -9.34
CA GLN A 35 -0.91 2.01 -8.70
C GLN A 35 -1.88 3.04 -9.28
N TRP A 36 -1.36 4.13 -9.86
CA TRP A 36 -2.20 5.15 -10.49
C TRP A 36 -2.52 4.82 -11.95
N ILE A 37 -1.60 4.21 -12.69
CA ILE A 37 -1.78 3.94 -14.13
C ILE A 37 -2.75 2.79 -14.37
N TYR A 38 -2.64 1.72 -13.59
CA TYR A 38 -3.43 0.50 -13.79
C TYR A 38 -4.96 0.70 -13.70
N PRO A 39 -5.52 1.46 -12.74
CA PRO A 39 -6.95 1.80 -12.73
C PRO A 39 -7.35 2.67 -13.93
N TYR A 40 -6.48 3.56 -14.41
CA TYR A 40 -6.78 4.35 -15.59
C TYR A 40 -6.86 3.48 -16.86
N GLU A 41 -6.12 2.38 -16.93
CA GLU A 41 -6.25 1.41 -18.02
C GLU A 41 -7.49 0.52 -17.87
N LEU A 42 -7.89 0.19 -16.64
CA LEU A 42 -9.04 -0.66 -16.35
C LEU A 42 -10.39 0.06 -16.52
N PHE A 43 -10.45 1.37 -16.24
CA PHE A 43 -11.71 2.11 -16.28
C PHE A 43 -12.00 2.73 -17.66
N PRO A 44 -13.20 2.49 -18.24
CA PRO A 44 -13.62 3.17 -19.45
C PRO A 44 -13.68 4.69 -19.25
N THR A 45 -13.39 5.43 -20.32
CA THR A 45 -13.16 6.88 -20.31
C THR A 45 -14.30 7.67 -19.65
N TYR A 46 -15.54 7.18 -19.71
CA TYR A 46 -16.72 7.84 -19.15
C TYR A 46 -16.91 7.65 -17.62
N VAL A 47 -16.33 6.61 -17.00
CA VAL A 47 -16.39 6.36 -15.53
C VAL A 47 -15.06 6.57 -14.82
N ARG A 48 -13.98 6.81 -15.56
CA ARG A 48 -12.62 6.97 -15.04
C ARG A 48 -12.52 8.03 -13.94
N GLY A 49 -13.22 9.16 -14.09
CA GLY A 49 -13.24 10.24 -13.10
C GLY A 49 -13.91 9.83 -11.78
N THR A 50 -15.06 9.16 -11.85
CA THR A 50 -15.79 8.68 -10.67
C THR A 50 -15.09 7.49 -9.99
N GLY A 51 -14.52 6.57 -10.76
CA GLY A 51 -13.78 5.41 -10.24
C GLY A 51 -12.49 5.81 -9.51
N GLY A 52 -11.73 6.75 -10.07
CA GLY A 52 -10.54 7.30 -9.41
C GLY A 52 -10.88 8.07 -8.12
N GLY A 53 -11.95 8.88 -8.14
CA GLY A 53 -12.44 9.60 -6.97
C GLY A 53 -12.88 8.67 -5.84
N PHE A 54 -13.66 7.64 -6.14
CA PHE A 54 -14.12 6.67 -5.14
C PHE A 54 -12.94 5.93 -4.49
N THR A 55 -12.00 5.44 -5.30
CA THR A 55 -10.79 4.77 -4.82
C THR A 55 -9.97 5.67 -3.89
N THR A 56 -9.83 6.95 -4.26
CA THR A 56 -9.13 7.94 -3.44
C THR A 56 -9.85 8.19 -2.12
N THR A 57 -11.17 8.32 -2.12
CA THR A 57 -11.96 8.51 -0.90
C THR A 57 -11.84 7.31 0.04
N VAL A 58 -11.92 6.08 -0.47
CA VAL A 58 -11.74 4.86 0.34
C VAL A 58 -10.34 4.83 0.96
N SER A 59 -9.29 5.14 0.19
CA SER A 59 -7.91 5.23 0.68
C SER A 59 -7.75 6.28 1.79
N ARG A 60 -8.41 7.43 1.64
CA ARG A 60 -8.38 8.51 2.63
C ARG A 60 -9.13 8.15 3.91
N LEU A 61 -10.27 7.47 3.82
CA LEU A 61 -10.99 6.95 4.97
C LEU A 61 -10.18 5.90 5.73
N ALA A 62 -9.58 4.94 5.02
CA ALA A 62 -8.71 3.93 5.62
C ALA A 62 -7.51 4.58 6.35
N SER A 63 -6.92 5.61 5.75
CA SER A 63 -5.82 6.38 6.37
C SER A 63 -6.29 7.12 7.62
N ALA A 64 -7.46 7.75 7.57
CA ALA A 64 -8.04 8.46 8.72
C ALA A 64 -8.32 7.51 9.89
N LEU A 65 -8.91 6.34 9.62
CA LEU A 65 -9.16 5.31 10.63
C LEU A 65 -7.86 4.80 11.26
N SER A 66 -6.82 4.62 10.45
CA SER A 66 -5.51 4.14 10.91
C SER A 66 -4.89 5.09 11.95
N ILE A 67 -5.06 6.41 11.79
CA ILE A 67 -4.51 7.40 12.73
C ILE A 67 -5.09 7.25 14.14
N PHE A 68 -6.35 6.81 14.28
CA PHE A 68 -6.97 6.60 15.60
C PHE A 68 -6.74 5.19 16.15
N PHE A 69 -6.73 4.18 15.27
CA PHE A 69 -6.55 2.78 15.67
C PHE A 69 -5.13 2.46 16.12
N PHE A 70 -4.11 2.96 15.40
CA PHE A 70 -2.72 2.63 15.69
C PHE A 70 -2.24 3.10 17.07
N PRO A 71 -2.49 4.35 17.51
CA PRO A 71 -2.10 4.79 18.84
C PRO A 71 -2.81 4.02 19.95
N MET A 72 -4.10 3.73 19.78
CA MET A 72 -4.88 2.97 20.76
C MET A 72 -4.33 1.55 20.95
N ILE A 73 -3.94 0.87 19.87
CA ILE A 73 -3.31 -0.46 19.96
C ILE A 73 -1.91 -0.35 20.59
N LEU A 74 -1.15 0.67 20.24
CA LEU A 74 0.20 0.88 20.75
C LEU A 74 0.21 1.13 22.27
N GLU A 75 -0.72 1.94 22.77
CA GLU A 75 -0.84 2.25 24.20
C GLU A 75 -1.31 1.05 25.03
N ASN A 76 -2.20 0.21 24.50
CA ASN A 76 -2.77 -0.92 25.24
C ASN A 76 -1.96 -2.22 25.11
N TYR A 77 -1.34 -2.48 23.95
CA TYR A 77 -0.72 -3.76 23.61
C TYR A 77 0.76 -3.67 23.22
N GLY A 78 1.30 -2.46 23.12
CA GLY A 78 2.71 -2.23 22.80
C GLY A 78 3.07 -2.39 21.31
N LEU A 79 4.35 -2.14 21.02
CA LEU A 79 4.86 -2.02 19.64
C LEU A 79 4.84 -3.35 18.89
N SER A 80 5.21 -4.45 19.55
CA SER A 80 5.27 -5.79 18.92
C SER A 80 3.91 -6.25 18.40
N VAL A 81 2.84 -6.07 19.17
CA VAL A 81 1.48 -6.48 18.77
C VAL A 81 0.97 -5.61 17.61
N THR A 82 1.24 -4.31 17.65
CA THR A 82 0.90 -3.37 16.58
C THR A 82 1.56 -3.78 15.25
N MET A 83 2.81 -4.25 15.28
CA MET A 83 3.51 -4.74 14.08
C MET A 83 2.89 -6.03 13.53
N TYR A 84 2.49 -6.98 14.38
CA TYR A 84 1.81 -8.19 13.92
C TYR A 84 0.45 -7.88 13.28
N ILE A 85 -0.34 -6.99 13.89
CA ILE A 85 -1.63 -6.57 13.34
C ILE A 85 -1.45 -5.88 11.98
N SER A 86 -0.47 -4.99 11.87
CA SER A 86 -0.14 -4.33 10.60
C SER A 86 0.29 -5.32 9.52
N SER A 87 1.10 -6.30 9.89
CA SER A 87 1.54 -7.36 8.97
C SER A 87 0.37 -8.23 8.51
N ALA A 88 -0.55 -8.59 9.41
CA ALA A 88 -1.75 -9.33 9.07
C ALA A 88 -2.66 -8.53 8.12
N LEU A 89 -2.84 -7.23 8.38
CA LEU A 89 -3.62 -6.35 7.52
C LEU A 89 -3.02 -6.26 6.10
N LEU A 90 -1.70 -6.11 6.00
CA LEU A 90 -1.00 -6.13 4.71
C LEU A 90 -1.14 -7.47 3.99
N PHE A 91 -1.08 -8.59 4.74
CA PHE A 91 -1.24 -9.93 4.15
C PHE A 91 -2.65 -10.16 3.63
N ILE A 92 -3.68 -9.70 4.34
CA ILE A 92 -5.06 -9.73 3.85
C ILE A 92 -5.20 -8.87 2.59
N GLY A 93 -4.64 -7.65 2.61
CA GLY A 93 -4.62 -6.78 1.43
C GLY A 93 -3.92 -7.41 0.22
N PHE A 94 -2.86 -8.17 0.46
CA PHE A 94 -2.15 -8.92 -0.59
C PHE A 94 -3.01 -10.04 -1.17
N ILE A 95 -3.69 -10.84 -0.33
CA ILE A 95 -4.60 -11.89 -0.78
C ILE A 95 -5.76 -11.30 -1.59
N LEU A 96 -6.38 -10.24 -1.08
CA LEU A 96 -7.45 -9.53 -1.78
C LEU A 96 -6.97 -8.98 -3.12
N SER A 97 -5.76 -8.42 -3.16
CA SER A 97 -5.16 -7.97 -4.42
C SER A 97 -5.01 -9.11 -5.42
N ILE A 98 -4.53 -10.29 -5.01
CA ILE A 98 -4.42 -11.46 -5.90
C ILE A 98 -5.78 -11.93 -6.41
N TYR A 99 -6.79 -12.01 -5.54
CA TYR A 99 -8.11 -12.50 -5.93
C TYR A 99 -8.93 -11.50 -6.74
N MET A 100 -8.75 -10.21 -6.49
CA MET A 100 -9.61 -9.15 -7.01
C MET A 100 -8.94 -8.32 -8.11
N ALA A 101 -7.64 -8.48 -8.36
CA ALA A 101 -6.96 -7.89 -9.51
C ALA A 101 -7.08 -8.84 -10.73
N PRO A 102 -7.96 -8.55 -11.70
CA PRO A 102 -8.01 -9.31 -12.94
C PRO A 102 -6.69 -9.12 -13.72
N GLU A 103 -6.09 -10.19 -14.24
CA GLU A 103 -4.90 -10.06 -15.07
C GLU A 103 -5.22 -9.24 -16.33
N THR A 104 -4.66 -8.03 -16.43
CA THR A 104 -4.73 -7.19 -17.65
C THR A 104 -3.60 -7.51 -18.63
N LYS A 105 -2.73 -8.45 -18.29
CA LYS A 105 -1.52 -8.76 -19.06
C LYS A 105 -1.90 -9.45 -20.38
N GLY A 106 -1.91 -8.67 -21.47
CA GLY A 106 -2.13 -9.17 -22.83
C GLY A 106 -3.49 -8.87 -23.45
N LYS A 107 -4.35 -8.04 -22.82
CA LYS A 107 -5.61 -7.57 -23.44
C LYS A 107 -5.44 -6.18 -24.06
N ASN A 108 -6.12 -5.94 -25.18
CA ASN A 108 -6.15 -4.64 -25.83
C ASN A 108 -6.94 -3.64 -24.96
N LEU A 109 -6.61 -2.34 -24.99
CA LEU A 109 -7.17 -1.31 -24.10
C LEU A 109 -8.72 -1.27 -24.12
N GLU A 110 -9.35 -1.62 -25.25
CA GLU A 110 -10.81 -1.68 -25.38
C GLU A 110 -11.44 -2.92 -24.72
N GLU A 111 -10.74 -4.05 -24.65
CA GLU A 111 -11.23 -5.28 -24.00
C GLU A 111 -11.04 -5.26 -22.48
N ALA A 112 -10.01 -4.57 -21.98
CA ALA A 112 -9.79 -4.40 -20.55
C ALA A 112 -10.78 -3.43 -19.91
N GLY A 113 -11.20 -2.39 -20.64
CA GLY A 113 -12.20 -1.42 -20.20
C GLY A 113 -13.66 -1.85 -20.38
N ALA A 114 -13.92 -3.04 -20.94
CA ALA A 114 -15.27 -3.58 -21.20
C ALA A 114 -15.66 -4.75 -20.28
N ILE A 115 -14.81 -5.11 -19.31
CA ILE A 115 -15.06 -6.10 -18.25
C ILE A 115 -15.53 -5.38 -16.99
#